data_AF-A0A949PTJ1-F1
#
_entry.id   AF-A0A949PTJ1-F1
#
_cell.length_a   1.000
_cell.length_b   1.000
_cell.length_c   1.000
_cell.angle_alpha   90.00
_cell.angle_beta   90.00
_cell.angle_gamma   90.00
#
_symmetry.space_group_name_H-M   'P 1'
#
loop_
_entity.id
_entity.type
_entity.pdbx_description
1 polymer ?
#
loop_
_entity_poly.entity_id
_entity_poly.type
_entity_poly.pdbx_seq_one_letter_code
_entity_poly.pdbx_strand_id
1 'polypeptide(L)'
;ARAQGIDALVAAGVQGLVVAGTGNGTIHAAWLPALERARAAGVPILRCTRCAEGQVVPAPDEDAAEITTLPPLKARISLMLRCLA
;
A
#
# COMPACT_ATOMS: atom_id res chain seq x y z
N ALA A 1 14.94 0.02 6.37
CA ALA A 1 13.96 -0.91 5.75
C ALA A 1 14.49 -1.41 4.40
N ARG A 2 14.14 -2.62 3.93
CA ARG A 2 14.63 -3.19 2.66
C ARG A 2 13.65 -2.88 1.53
N ALA A 3 13.97 -1.93 0.65
CA ALA A 3 13.10 -1.52 -0.46
C ALA A 3 13.06 -2.56 -1.59
N GLN A 4 14.12 -3.37 -1.70
CA GLN A 4 14.28 -4.40 -2.74
C GLN A 4 13.14 -5.41 -2.76
N GLY A 5 12.47 -5.63 -1.62
CA GLY A 5 11.30 -6.51 -1.56
C GLY A 5 10.11 -6.02 -2.37
N ILE A 6 9.93 -4.69 -2.48
CA ILE A 6 8.86 -4.10 -3.30
C ILE A 6 9.18 -4.33 -4.78
N ASP A 7 10.40 -3.99 -5.20
CA ASP A 7 10.82 -4.19 -6.59
C ASP A 7 10.76 -5.67 -6.99
N ALA A 8 11.15 -6.59 -6.09
CA ALA A 8 11.07 -8.02 -6.33
C ALA A 8 9.62 -8.53 -6.49
N LEU A 9 8.67 -8.01 -5.72
CA LEU A 9 7.25 -8.36 -5.87
C LEU A 9 6.70 -7.85 -7.21
N VAL A 10 7.03 -6.61 -7.60
CA VAL A 10 6.63 -6.05 -8.89
C VAL A 10 7.22 -6.86 -10.04
N ALA A 11 8.52 -7.21 -9.97
CA ALA A 11 9.17 -8.06 -10.96
C ALA A 11 8.57 -9.47 -11.04
N ALA A 12 8.04 -9.99 -9.93
CA ALA A 12 7.31 -11.26 -9.89
C ALA A 12 5.89 -11.18 -10.49
N GLY A 13 5.44 -10.00 -10.94
CA GLY A 13 4.17 -9.82 -11.64
C GLY A 13 2.96 -9.69 -10.74
N VAL A 14 3.11 -9.23 -9.49
CA VAL A 14 1.93 -8.94 -8.65
C VAL A 14 1.07 -7.85 -9.29
N GLN A 15 -0.24 -8.06 -9.29
CA GLN A 15 -1.20 -7.13 -9.90
C GLN A 15 -1.62 -5.98 -8.96
N GLY A 16 -1.10 -5.95 -7.73
CA GLY A 16 -1.39 -4.92 -6.75
C GLY A 16 -0.61 -5.11 -5.45
N LEU A 17 -0.43 -4.04 -4.68
CA LEU A 17 0.28 -4.03 -3.40
C LEU A 17 -0.58 -3.47 -2.27
N VAL A 18 -0.54 -4.11 -1.11
CA VAL A 18 -1.07 -3.55 0.14
C VAL A 18 0.09 -3.28 1.09
N VAL A 19 0.23 -2.02 1.50
CA VAL A 19 1.26 -1.57 2.44
C VAL A 19 0.64 -1.40 3.82
N ALA A 20 0.95 -2.33 4.73
CA ALA A 20 0.55 -2.26 6.13
C ALA A 20 1.56 -1.41 6.92
N GLY A 21 1.32 -0.09 6.95
CA GLY A 21 2.15 0.88 7.66
C GLY A 21 1.99 0.82 9.17
N THR A 22 2.81 1.59 9.89
CA THR A 22 2.80 1.67 11.36
C THR A 22 1.85 2.76 11.86
N GLY A 23 1.15 2.52 12.98
CA GLY A 23 0.32 3.55 13.63
C GLY A 23 -0.70 4.14 12.66
N ASN A 24 -0.53 5.42 12.32
CA ASN A 24 -1.33 6.13 11.32
C ASN A 24 -0.95 5.78 9.86
N GLY A 25 -0.58 4.52 9.60
CA GLY A 25 -0.16 4.02 8.29
C GLY A 25 1.16 4.59 7.76
N THR A 26 2.04 5.12 8.63
CA THR A 26 3.34 5.64 8.19
C THR A 26 4.22 4.53 7.64
N ILE A 27 5.09 4.89 6.70
CA ILE A 27 6.01 3.96 6.02
C ILE A 27 7.43 4.52 6.10
N HIS A 28 8.41 3.64 6.04
CA HIS A 28 9.80 4.06 6.10
C HIS A 28 10.19 4.83 4.83
N ALA A 29 10.81 6.01 4.96
CA ALA A 29 11.10 6.91 3.83
C ALA A 29 11.87 6.22 2.67
N ALA A 30 12.82 5.33 2.99
CA ALA A 30 13.54 4.53 2.00
C ALA A 30 12.66 3.65 1.08
N TRP A 31 11.39 3.41 1.40
CA TRP A 31 10.44 2.70 0.53
C TRP A 31 9.75 3.62 -0.48
N LEU A 32 9.69 4.93 -0.23
CA LEU A 32 8.99 5.87 -1.10
C LEU A 32 9.44 5.75 -2.57
N PRO A 33 10.75 5.71 -2.89
CA PRO A 33 11.16 5.59 -4.29
C PRO A 33 10.75 4.27 -4.94
N ALA A 34 10.66 3.17 -4.18
CA ALA A 34 10.25 1.87 -4.70
C ALA A 34 8.73 1.80 -4.92
N LEU A 35 7.95 2.42 -4.03
CA LEU A 35 6.50 2.54 -4.21
C LEU A 35 6.17 3.45 -5.39
N GLU A 36 6.90 4.55 -5.59
CA GLU A 36 6.75 5.39 -6.79
C GLU A 36 7.04 4.61 -8.08
N ARG A 37 8.10 3.80 -8.12
CA ARG A 37 8.37 2.92 -9.27
C ARG A 37 7.24 1.92 -9.50
N ALA A 38 6.69 1.32 -8.44
CA ALA A 38 5.58 0.39 -8.55
C ALA A 38 4.32 1.08 -9.12
N ARG A 39 4.00 2.30 -8.68
CA ARG A 39 2.91 3.11 -9.24
C ARG A 39 3.13 3.42 -10.71
N ALA A 40 4.35 3.85 -11.06
CA ALA A 40 4.72 4.13 -12.45
C ALA A 40 4.63 2.90 -13.35
N ALA A 41 4.85 1.70 -12.81
CA ALA A 41 4.64 0.42 -13.49
C ALA A 41 3.16 0.00 -13.58
N GLY A 42 2.23 0.84 -13.12
CA GLY A 42 0.79 0.58 -13.15
C GLY A 42 0.29 -0.37 -12.06
N VAL A 43 1.11 -0.66 -11.04
CA VAL A 43 0.70 -1.53 -9.92
C VAL A 43 -0.11 -0.69 -8.92
N PRO A 44 -1.42 -0.95 -8.74
CA PRO A 44 -2.24 -0.24 -7.77
C PRO A 44 -1.76 -0.53 -6.34
N ILE A 45 -1.74 0.52 -5.52
CA ILE A 45 -1.25 0.45 -4.14
C ILE A 45 -2.35 0.89 -3.18
N LEU A 46 -2.57 0.12 -2.11
CA LEU A 46 -3.37 0.54 -0.96
C LEU A 46 -2.50 0.62 0.30
N ARG A 47 -2.61 1.72 1.03
CA ARG A 47 -1.98 1.96 2.32
C ARG A 47 -3.00 1.77 3.44
N CYS A 48 -2.64 0.97 4.43
CA CYS A 48 -3.42 0.72 5.64
C CYS A 48 -2.50 0.68 6.87
N THR A 49 -3.05 0.38 8.05
CA THR A 49 -2.27 0.18 9.27
C THR A 49 -2.20 -1.28 9.67
N ARG A 50 -1.06 -1.70 10.24
CA ARG A 50 -0.91 -3.00 10.90
C ARG A 50 -1.46 -3.04 12.33
N CYS A 51 -1.86 -1.89 12.89
CA CYS A 51 -2.49 -1.85 14.21
C CYS A 51 -3.81 -2.63 14.17
N ALA A 52 -4.12 -3.34 15.27
CA ALA A 52 -5.35 -4.12 15.37
C ALA A 52 -6.61 -3.24 15.35
N GLU A 53 -6.47 -2.01 15.84
CA GLU A 53 -7.54 -1.02 15.95
C GLU A 53 -7.09 0.33 15.37
N GLY A 54 -8.09 1.17 15.08
CA GLY A 54 -7.90 2.46 14.44
C GLY A 54 -7.85 2.39 12.91
N GLN A 55 -7.65 3.56 12.31
CA GLN A 55 -7.56 3.73 10.86
C GLN A 55 -6.52 4.78 10.54
N VAL A 56 -6.08 4.80 9.27
CA VAL A 56 -5.23 5.86 8.77
C VAL A 56 -6.07 7.13 8.61
N VAL A 57 -5.62 8.22 9.22
CA VAL A 57 -6.12 9.57 9.05
C VAL A 57 -5.16 10.29 8.10
N PRO A 58 -5.59 10.62 6.85
CA PRO A 58 -4.77 11.34 5.90
C PRO A 58 -4.38 12.72 6.43
N ALA A 59 -3.21 13.22 6.02
CA ALA A 59 -2.92 14.65 6.20
C ALA A 59 -3.86 15.51 5.33
N PRO A 60 -4.09 16.80 5.66
CA PRO A 60 -5.05 17.65 4.95
C PRO A 60 -4.84 17.73 3.43
N ASP A 61 -3.58 17.68 2.98
CA ASP A 61 -3.20 17.77 1.57
C ASP A 61 -2.80 16.42 0.97
N GLU A 62 -3.01 15.31 1.70
CA GLU A 62 -2.68 13.97 1.22
C GLU A 62 -3.83 13.39 0.40
N ASP A 63 -3.50 12.83 -0.77
CA ASP A 63 -4.47 12.08 -1.56
C ASP A 63 -4.90 10.81 -0.83
N ALA A 64 -6.16 10.77 -0.43
CA ALA A 64 -6.77 9.66 0.29
C ALA A 64 -7.17 8.48 -0.62
N ALA A 65 -7.07 8.60 -1.95
CA ALA A 65 -7.48 7.56 -2.89
C ALA A 65 -6.77 6.21 -2.66
N GLU A 66 -5.52 6.27 -2.19
CA GLU A 66 -4.71 5.10 -1.88
C GLU A 66 -4.85 4.63 -0.43
N ILE A 67 -5.60 5.34 0.41
CA ILE A 67 -5.76 5.01 1.82
C ILE A 67 -7.04 4.19 2.00
N THR A 68 -6.93 3.07 2.72
CA THR A 68 -8.10 2.24 3.06
C THR A 68 -8.29 2.13 4.57
N THR A 69 -9.55 2.15 4.98
CA THR A 69 -9.99 1.87 6.35
C THR A 69 -10.05 0.36 6.65
N LEU A 70 -9.87 -0.48 5.64
CA LEU A 70 -9.86 -1.93 5.80
C LEU A 70 -8.57 -2.41 6.46
N PRO A 71 -8.64 -3.38 7.38
CA PRO A 71 -7.44 -4.03 7.90
C PRO A 71 -6.70 -4.80 6.79
N PRO A 72 -5.39 -5.07 6.92
CA PRO A 72 -4.54 -5.55 5.82
C PRO A 72 -5.09 -6.76 5.05
N LEU A 73 -5.67 -7.74 5.77
CA LEU A 73 -6.27 -8.92 5.14
C LEU A 73 -7.46 -8.55 4.24
N LYS A 74 -8.36 -7.69 4.73
CA LYS A 74 -9.53 -7.25 3.97
C LYS A 74 -9.15 -6.30 2.83
N ALA A 75 -8.16 -5.43 3.06
CA ALA A 75 -7.58 -4.58 2.03
C ALA A 75 -7.03 -5.40 0.86
N ARG A 76 -6.32 -6.51 1.16
CA ARG A 76 -5.80 -7.43 0.13
C ARG A 76 -6.92 -8.03 -0.72
N ILE A 77 -7.97 -8.55 -0.09
CA ILE A 77 -9.11 -9.13 -0.81
C ILE A 77 -9.82 -8.07 -1.65
N SER A 78 -10.05 -6.87 -1.09
CA SER A 78 -10.65 -5.76 -1.82
C SER A 78 -9.81 -5.39 -3.05
N LEU A 79 -8.48 -5.31 -2.91
CA LEU A 79 -7.58 -5.02 -4.03
C LEU A 79 -7.62 -6.12 -5.09
N MET A 80 -7.59 -7.39 -4.69
CA MET A 80 -7.72 -8.51 -5.63
C MET A 80 -9.01 -8.41 -6.45
N LEU A 81 -10.14 -8.11 -5.82
CA LEU A 81 -11.41 -7.93 -6.53
C LEU A 81 -11.37 -6.74 -7.50
N ARG A 82 -10.70 -5.64 -7.13
CA ARG A 82 -10.52 -4.48 -8.03
C ARG A 82 -9.66 -4.82 -9.25
N CYS A 83 -8.63 -5.65 -9.10
CA CYS A 83 -7.75 -6.05 -10.20
C CYS A 83 -8.41 -7.02 -11.21
N LEU A 84 -9.57 -7.60 -10.87
CA LEU A 84 -10.34 -8.50 -11.75
C LEU A 84 -11.41 -7.75 -12.57
N ALA A 85 -11.70 -6.49 -12.21
CA ALA A 85 -12.66 -5.63 -12.88
C ALA A 85 -11.99 -4.85 -14.02
#